data_AF-A0A3D3EWN2-F1
#
_entry.id   AF-A0A3D3EWN2-F1
#
_cell.length_a   1.000
_cell.length_b   1.000
_cell.length_c   1.000
_cell.angle_alpha   90.00
_cell.angle_beta   90.00
_cell.angle_gamma   90.00
#
_symmetry.space_group_name_H-M   'P 1'
#
loop_
_entity.id
_entity.type
_entity.pdbx_description
1 polymer ?
#
loop_
_entity_poly.entity_id
_entity_poly.type
_entity_poly.pdbx_seq_one_letter_code
_entity_poly.pdbx_strand_id
1 'polypeptide(L)'
;MWVEFGFAAILDNPAAYRLMLSVQMPHKDVLSYKTPASAYDEKHFSYQDGFVYSGINTSGLYTLGKISEDPSSHHIPCLKKELGLQTQRSTYYYKGSDNPPCSALDISYNPSFESSHPWLNALPYSFSGDTALIGIQPVSSSTDAIPEMFHIETSSSMNLQALVNFSTLSGYPKFVRYKRMKSLEHNSFVLENNILRISPAFAGVILDAAQLNHQNQYRDIRIYANMLFDDYDLELYLQADSTAPTGTMRVSQKASFDDPYQVFQDQYQLSMLSPVYDFRMLDNEQFFDSCQPYVRLKQNQRTDNLLFSVSNDDYYRIYSYPEADEADAWSFSHSEGHFAFYLPYKAQFGIVRDNQPHDSSSVTISKVSDIHLSLYQAQAVFPAEYIGNELPMGAD
;
A
#
# COMPACT_ATOMS: atom_id res chain seq x y z
N MET A 1 22.75 27.28 -17.88
CA MET A 1 24.06 27.78 -18.35
C MET A 1 25.08 26.71 -17.99
N TRP A 2 25.91 26.27 -18.94
CA TRP A 2 26.95 25.28 -18.72
C TRP A 2 28.30 25.98 -18.81
N VAL A 3 29.21 25.69 -17.89
CA VAL A 3 30.62 26.12 -17.98
C VAL A 3 31.45 24.90 -18.28
N GLU A 4 32.24 24.95 -19.33
CA GLU A 4 33.22 23.92 -19.65
C GLU A 4 34.48 24.16 -18.83
N PHE A 5 35.03 23.09 -18.25
CA PHE A 5 36.32 23.16 -17.58
C PHE A 5 37.18 21.94 -17.90
N GLY A 6 38.50 22.16 -17.89
CA GLY A 6 39.49 21.12 -18.12
C GLY A 6 40.64 21.24 -17.13
N PHE A 7 41.15 20.10 -16.65
CA PHE A 7 42.32 20.07 -15.78
C PHE A 7 43.21 18.87 -16.09
N ALA A 8 44.52 19.05 -15.94
CA ALA A 8 45.49 18.00 -16.17
C ALA A 8 45.36 16.91 -15.09
N ALA A 9 45.36 15.64 -15.51
CA ALA A 9 45.31 14.49 -14.62
C ALA A 9 46.03 13.28 -15.25
N ILE A 10 46.62 12.44 -14.41
CA ILE A 10 47.21 11.17 -14.83
C ILE A 10 46.29 10.06 -14.31
N LEU A 11 45.62 9.37 -15.22
CA LEU A 11 44.69 8.28 -14.90
C LEU A 11 45.28 6.96 -15.38
N ASP A 12 45.56 6.05 -14.46
CA ASP A 12 46.09 4.71 -14.74
C ASP A 12 45.04 3.80 -15.41
N ASN A 13 43.78 3.92 -14.99
CA ASN A 13 42.62 3.28 -15.58
C ASN A 13 41.43 4.25 -15.55
N PRO A 14 41.19 5.03 -16.64
CA PRO A 14 40.13 6.03 -16.67
C PRO A 14 38.76 5.49 -16.25
N ALA A 15 38.41 4.26 -16.62
CA ALA A 15 37.12 3.61 -16.32
C ALA A 15 36.80 3.53 -14.81
N ALA A 16 37.82 3.51 -13.96
CA ALA A 16 37.67 3.43 -12.50
C ALA A 16 37.46 4.79 -11.83
N TYR A 17 37.70 5.90 -12.54
CA TYR A 17 37.57 7.25 -11.97
C TYR A 17 36.15 7.78 -12.05
N ARG A 18 35.84 8.65 -11.10
CA ARG A 18 34.57 9.37 -10.97
C ARG A 18 34.88 10.84 -10.72
N LEU A 19 34.20 11.70 -11.45
CA LEU A 19 34.19 13.13 -11.16
C LEU A 19 32.99 13.39 -10.24
N MET A 20 33.26 13.40 -8.93
CA MET A 20 32.26 13.56 -7.88
C MET A 20 31.90 15.03 -7.71
N LEU A 21 30.62 15.30 -7.49
CA LEU A 21 30.07 16.60 -7.10
C LEU A 21 29.48 16.47 -5.70
N SER A 22 29.98 17.29 -4.78
CA SER A 22 29.40 17.48 -3.45
C SER A 22 28.80 18.89 -3.35
N VAL A 23 27.51 18.95 -3.06
CA VAL A 23 26.77 20.19 -2.75
C VAL A 23 26.24 20.07 -1.33
N GLN A 24 26.75 20.92 -0.45
CA GLN A 24 26.33 20.97 0.94
C GLN A 24 25.66 22.32 1.23
N MET A 25 24.39 22.27 1.60
CA MET A 25 23.58 23.41 2.01
C MET A 25 23.01 23.15 3.41
N PRO A 26 22.49 24.16 4.12
CA PRO A 26 21.95 23.97 5.47
C PRO A 26 20.87 22.88 5.56
N HIS A 27 20.02 22.73 4.54
CA HIS A 27 18.90 21.78 4.53
C HIS A 27 19.03 20.67 3.50
N LYS A 28 20.12 20.64 2.73
CA LYS A 28 20.26 19.73 1.59
C LYS A 28 21.69 19.26 1.42
N ASP A 29 21.85 17.96 1.23
CA ASP A 29 23.08 17.38 0.71
C ASP A 29 22.84 16.70 -0.62
N VAL A 30 23.73 16.93 -1.58
CA VAL A 30 23.78 16.18 -2.84
C VAL A 30 25.19 15.66 -3.05
N LEU A 31 25.33 14.36 -3.15
CA LEU A 31 26.53 13.68 -3.64
C LEU A 31 26.17 12.93 -4.91
N SER A 32 26.79 13.31 -6.02
CA SER A 32 26.61 12.67 -7.33
C SER A 32 27.94 12.52 -8.03
N TYR A 33 27.99 11.77 -9.13
CA TYR A 33 29.22 11.67 -9.91
C TYR A 33 28.97 11.47 -11.39
N LYS A 34 29.98 11.85 -12.19
CA LYS A 34 30.09 11.50 -13.60
C LYS A 34 31.06 10.35 -13.83
N THR A 35 30.76 9.54 -14.84
CA THR A 35 31.62 8.44 -15.33
C THR A 35 32.41 8.87 -16.57
N PRO A 36 33.50 8.18 -16.93
CA PRO A 36 34.23 8.49 -18.16
C PRO A 36 33.46 8.04 -19.41
N ALA A 37 33.52 8.84 -20.48
CA ALA A 37 33.08 8.48 -21.82
C ALA A 37 33.94 9.18 -22.88
N SER A 38 33.71 8.86 -24.16
CA SER A 38 34.43 9.49 -25.29
C SER A 38 34.11 10.97 -25.47
N ALA A 39 32.96 11.43 -24.96
CA ALA A 39 32.55 12.82 -24.93
C ALA A 39 31.95 13.12 -23.54
N TYR A 40 32.10 14.36 -23.07
CA TYR A 40 31.46 14.76 -21.83
C TYR A 40 30.00 15.18 -22.07
N ASP A 41 29.15 14.92 -21.09
CA ASP A 41 27.75 15.37 -21.06
C ASP A 41 27.31 15.58 -19.60
N GLU A 42 26.01 15.53 -19.32
CA GLU A 42 25.49 15.65 -17.95
C GLU A 42 25.97 14.52 -17.02
N LYS A 43 26.15 13.31 -17.55
CA LYS A 43 26.49 12.09 -16.81
C LYS A 43 27.95 11.68 -16.98
N HIS A 44 28.63 12.23 -17.98
CA HIS A 44 29.96 11.80 -18.37
C HIS A 44 31.00 12.92 -18.37
N PHE A 45 32.25 12.57 -18.05
CA PHE A 45 33.44 13.36 -18.35
C PHE A 45 34.26 12.66 -19.44
N SER A 46 35.12 13.39 -20.14
CA SER A 46 36.06 12.79 -21.11
C SER A 46 37.49 12.95 -20.63
N TYR A 47 38.36 12.02 -21.01
CA TYR A 47 39.79 12.07 -20.72
C TYR A 47 40.59 11.91 -22.02
N GLN A 48 41.33 12.94 -22.39
CA GLN A 48 42.12 12.98 -23.62
C GLN A 48 43.41 13.77 -23.39
N ASP A 49 44.53 13.27 -23.94
CA ASP A 49 45.83 13.94 -23.93
C ASP A 49 46.32 14.40 -22.54
N GLY A 50 45.96 13.65 -21.49
CA GLY A 50 46.32 13.98 -20.11
C GLY A 50 45.40 14.99 -19.42
N PHE A 51 44.26 15.34 -20.03
CA PHE A 51 43.29 16.27 -19.48
C PHE A 51 41.92 15.62 -19.30
N VAL A 52 41.28 15.92 -18.17
CA VAL A 52 39.86 15.63 -17.95
C VAL A 52 39.03 16.85 -18.35
N TYR A 53 38.02 16.64 -19.20
CA TYR A 53 37.07 17.67 -19.63
C TYR A 53 35.66 17.33 -19.17
N SER A 54 34.94 18.32 -18.65
CA SER A 54 33.55 18.17 -18.21
C SER A 54 32.81 19.51 -18.24
N GLY A 55 31.49 19.45 -18.45
CA GLY A 55 30.60 20.59 -18.22
C GLY A 55 30.09 20.63 -16.77
N ILE A 56 30.11 21.80 -16.14
CA ILE A 56 29.43 22.04 -14.85
C ILE A 56 28.19 22.90 -15.04
N ASN A 57 27.12 22.53 -14.36
CA ASN A 57 25.85 23.27 -14.33
C ASN A 57 25.44 23.70 -12.92
N THR A 58 26.20 23.29 -11.90
CA THR A 58 25.88 23.49 -10.49
C THR A 58 27.14 23.91 -9.71
N SER A 59 26.99 24.88 -8.81
CA SER A 59 28.06 25.27 -7.89
C SER A 59 28.22 24.23 -6.78
N GLY A 60 29.44 23.70 -6.61
CA GLY A 60 29.75 22.71 -5.59
C GLY A 60 31.24 22.34 -5.62
N LEU A 61 31.63 21.42 -4.74
CA LEU A 61 32.99 20.87 -4.73
C LEU A 61 33.06 19.71 -5.72
N TYR A 62 33.98 19.82 -6.68
CA TYR A 62 34.25 18.76 -7.64
C TYR A 62 35.54 18.03 -7.24
N THR A 63 35.49 16.70 -7.16
CA THR A 63 36.64 15.87 -6.80
C THR A 63 36.78 14.72 -7.80
N LEU A 64 37.94 14.60 -8.42
CA LEU A 64 38.26 13.45 -9.27
C LEU A 64 38.95 12.39 -8.42
N GLY A 65 38.39 11.18 -8.40
CA GLY A 65 38.96 10.09 -7.62
C GLY A 65 38.38 8.74 -8.02
N LYS A 66 38.90 7.68 -7.39
CA LYS A 66 38.31 6.34 -7.46
C LYS A 66 37.34 6.19 -6.29
N ILE A 67 36.22 5.52 -6.52
CA ILE A 67 35.23 5.21 -5.49
C ILE A 67 35.36 3.73 -5.13
N SER A 68 35.43 3.45 -3.83
CA SER A 68 35.33 2.10 -3.28
C SER A 68 34.15 2.09 -2.30
N GLU A 69 33.15 1.29 -2.61
CA GLU A 69 31.93 1.12 -1.82
C GLU A 69 31.74 -0.37 -1.52
N ASP A 70 31.05 -0.68 -0.42
CA ASP A 70 30.62 -2.05 -0.15
C ASP A 70 29.46 -2.38 -1.10
N PRO A 71 29.61 -3.37 -2.01
CA PRO A 71 28.55 -3.69 -2.96
C PRO A 71 27.34 -4.34 -2.29
N SER A 72 27.45 -4.82 -1.04
CA SER A 72 26.41 -5.54 -0.32
C SER A 72 25.59 -4.66 0.61
N SER A 73 26.13 -3.51 1.04
CA SER A 73 25.45 -2.62 1.96
C SER A 73 25.87 -1.16 1.83
N HIS A 74 24.98 -0.24 2.17
CA HIS A 74 25.26 1.19 2.25
C HIS A 74 24.70 1.79 3.54
N HIS A 75 25.41 2.77 4.10
CA HIS A 75 24.96 3.56 5.24
C HIS A 75 24.59 4.97 4.77
N ILE A 76 23.31 5.33 4.87
CA ILE A 76 22.74 6.55 4.30
C ILE A 76 22.41 7.53 5.44
N PRO A 77 23.12 8.65 5.57
CA PRO A 77 22.87 9.58 6.67
C PRO A 77 21.52 10.30 6.52
N CYS A 78 20.80 10.42 7.63
CA CYS A 78 19.51 11.13 7.73
C CYS A 78 19.69 12.41 8.55
N LEU A 79 20.57 13.30 8.10
CA LEU A 79 21.02 14.46 8.89
C LEU A 79 20.37 15.78 8.48
N LYS A 80 19.82 15.83 7.26
CA LYS A 80 19.21 17.02 6.67
C LYS A 80 17.83 16.69 6.11
N LYS A 81 17.07 17.74 5.80
CA LYS A 81 15.73 17.68 5.20
C LYS A 81 15.71 17.01 3.83
N GLU A 82 16.74 17.28 3.02
CA GLU A 82 16.90 16.74 1.68
C GLU A 82 18.24 16.03 1.52
N LEU A 83 18.20 14.87 0.87
CA LEU A 83 19.40 14.15 0.44
C LEU A 83 19.21 13.70 -1.01
N GLY A 84 20.24 13.85 -1.82
CA GLY A 84 20.44 13.08 -3.05
C GLY A 84 21.80 12.41 -3.01
N LEU A 85 21.85 11.08 -2.98
CA LEU A 85 23.08 10.32 -2.85
C LEU A 85 23.17 9.28 -3.96
N GLN A 86 24.10 9.46 -4.89
CA GLN A 86 24.41 8.50 -5.93
C GLN A 86 25.61 7.65 -5.50
N THR A 87 25.43 6.33 -5.55
CA THR A 87 26.47 5.31 -5.32
C THR A 87 26.71 4.54 -6.62
N GLN A 88 27.62 3.56 -6.63
CA GLN A 88 27.84 2.66 -7.76
C GLN A 88 26.64 1.76 -8.03
N ARG A 89 25.89 1.36 -6.98
CA ARG A 89 24.79 0.40 -7.09
C ARG A 89 23.41 1.06 -7.12
N SER A 90 23.22 2.14 -6.37
CA SER A 90 21.92 2.80 -6.23
C SER A 90 22.01 4.32 -6.10
N THR A 91 20.92 4.98 -6.43
CA THR A 91 20.67 6.37 -6.07
C THR A 91 19.60 6.41 -5.00
N TYR A 92 19.85 7.19 -3.97
CA TYR A 92 18.92 7.45 -2.88
C TYR A 92 18.51 8.90 -2.92
N TYR A 93 17.23 9.15 -2.70
CA TYR A 93 16.71 10.50 -2.58
C TYR A 93 15.67 10.56 -1.48
N TYR A 94 15.64 11.64 -0.72
CA TYR A 94 14.48 11.96 0.09
C TYR A 94 14.31 13.47 0.21
N LYS A 95 13.08 13.86 0.53
CA LYS A 95 12.71 15.24 0.85
C LYS A 95 11.62 15.19 1.92
N GLY A 96 11.99 15.49 3.15
CA GLY A 96 11.07 15.37 4.27
C GLY A 96 11.05 16.57 5.19
N SER A 97 10.82 16.31 6.46
CA SER A 97 10.75 17.31 7.52
C SER A 97 12.14 17.76 7.98
N ASP A 98 12.19 18.86 8.75
CA ASP A 98 13.44 19.39 9.29
C ASP A 98 14.07 18.47 10.35
N ASN A 99 13.30 17.51 10.87
CA ASN A 99 13.73 16.49 11.84
C ASN A 99 13.50 15.09 11.26
N PRO A 100 14.48 14.51 10.54
CA PRO A 100 14.38 13.16 10.04
C PRO A 100 14.10 12.14 11.15
N PRO A 101 13.33 11.07 10.88
CA PRO A 101 12.89 10.12 11.91
C PRO A 101 13.97 9.14 12.39
N CYS A 102 15.17 9.20 11.82
CA CYS A 102 16.32 8.38 12.18
C CYS A 102 17.61 9.17 11.92
N SER A 103 18.74 8.71 12.47
CA SER A 103 20.06 9.33 12.23
C SER A 103 20.71 8.86 10.92
N ALA A 104 20.38 7.63 10.49
CA ALA A 104 20.79 7.04 9.22
C ALA A 104 19.88 5.85 8.86
N LEU A 105 19.99 5.38 7.62
CA LEU A 105 19.43 4.13 7.12
C LEU A 105 20.56 3.20 6.69
N ASP A 106 20.60 1.99 7.23
CA ASP A 106 21.41 0.90 6.69
C ASP A 106 20.60 0.18 5.60
N ILE A 107 21.14 0.18 4.39
CA ILE A 107 20.57 -0.46 3.23
C ILE A 107 21.38 -1.68 2.89
N SER A 108 20.78 -2.86 2.96
CA SER A 108 21.41 -4.13 2.57
C SER A 108 20.82 -4.64 1.27
N TYR A 109 21.62 -5.22 0.41
CA TYR A 109 21.16 -5.79 -0.86
C TYR A 109 21.26 -7.30 -0.87
N ASN A 110 20.17 -7.96 -1.27
CA ASN A 110 20.03 -9.41 -1.18
C ASN A 110 20.31 -9.98 0.25
N PRO A 111 19.84 -9.34 1.34
CA PRO A 111 20.09 -9.89 2.66
C PRO A 111 19.32 -11.20 2.85
N SER A 112 19.90 -12.12 3.62
CA SER A 112 19.17 -13.31 4.09
C SER A 112 17.93 -12.88 4.87
N PHE A 113 16.79 -13.49 4.57
CA PHE A 113 15.53 -13.20 5.22
C PHE A 113 14.77 -14.50 5.45
N GLU A 114 14.73 -14.93 6.70
CA GLU A 114 13.85 -16.01 7.14
C GLU A 114 12.63 -15.38 7.79
N SER A 115 11.45 -15.66 7.22
CA SER A 115 10.23 -15.11 7.75
C SER A 115 9.65 -15.97 8.86
N SER A 116 9.61 -15.44 10.08
CA SER A 116 8.85 -16.01 11.19
C SER A 116 7.46 -15.38 11.35
N HIS A 117 7.16 -14.32 10.60
CA HIS A 117 5.91 -13.60 10.78
C HIS A 117 4.71 -14.36 10.20
N PRO A 118 3.58 -14.49 10.92
CA PRO A 118 2.42 -15.25 10.46
C PRO A 118 1.86 -14.82 9.09
N TRP A 119 1.90 -13.53 8.75
CA TRP A 119 1.48 -13.06 7.41
C TRP A 119 2.30 -13.63 6.25
N LEU A 120 3.53 -14.02 6.51
CA LEU A 120 4.48 -14.48 5.52
C LEU A 120 4.81 -15.97 5.65
N ASN A 121 4.51 -16.62 6.77
CA ASN A 121 4.83 -18.03 7.00
C ASN A 121 3.65 -18.83 7.60
N ALA A 122 2.43 -18.38 7.34
CA ALA A 122 1.20 -19.08 7.71
C ALA A 122 -0.01 -18.55 6.92
N LEU A 123 -0.53 -17.37 7.28
CA LEU A 123 -1.79 -16.80 6.80
C LEU A 123 -1.64 -15.30 6.57
N PRO A 124 -1.82 -14.75 5.36
CA PRO A 124 -2.37 -15.44 4.18
C PRO A 124 -1.30 -16.10 3.29
N TYR A 125 -0.01 -15.82 3.52
CA TYR A 125 1.06 -16.27 2.65
C TYR A 125 1.97 -17.33 3.28
N SER A 126 2.60 -18.11 2.40
CA SER A 126 3.79 -18.90 2.69
C SER A 126 4.94 -18.40 1.81
N PHE A 127 5.96 -17.85 2.46
CA PHE A 127 7.17 -17.33 1.84
C PHE A 127 8.09 -18.50 1.52
N SER A 128 8.44 -18.64 0.25
CA SER A 128 9.33 -19.70 -0.23
C SER A 128 10.76 -19.20 -0.55
N GLY A 129 11.06 -17.94 -0.29
CA GLY A 129 12.39 -17.36 -0.46
C GLY A 129 13.28 -17.56 0.77
N ASP A 130 14.57 -17.30 0.58
CA ASP A 130 15.63 -17.26 1.61
C ASP A 130 16.32 -15.88 1.69
N THR A 131 16.10 -15.02 0.70
CA THR A 131 16.65 -13.66 0.62
C THR A 131 15.58 -12.63 0.26
N ALA A 132 15.67 -11.45 0.86
CA ALA A 132 14.95 -10.26 0.41
C ALA A 132 15.71 -9.56 -0.71
N LEU A 133 15.07 -8.65 -1.46
CA LEU A 133 15.76 -7.83 -2.47
C LEU A 133 16.58 -6.71 -1.82
N ILE A 134 15.96 -6.01 -0.88
CA ILE A 134 16.54 -4.87 -0.16
C ILE A 134 16.11 -4.98 1.31
N GLY A 135 17.06 -4.83 2.22
CA GLY A 135 16.80 -4.56 3.64
C GLY A 135 17.02 -3.08 3.92
N ILE A 136 16.14 -2.49 4.71
CA ILE A 136 16.18 -1.09 5.13
C ILE A 136 16.04 -1.08 6.64
N GLN A 137 17.07 -0.61 7.35
CA GLN A 137 17.06 -0.55 8.80
C GLN A 137 17.40 0.87 9.27
N PRO A 138 16.54 1.51 10.09
CA PRO A 138 16.86 2.81 10.64
C PRO A 138 17.83 2.66 11.81
N VAL A 139 18.90 3.44 11.80
CA VAL A 139 19.92 3.43 12.84
C VAL A 139 19.41 4.17 14.07
N SER A 140 19.57 3.53 15.23
CA SER A 140 19.19 4.08 16.55
C SER A 140 17.71 4.46 16.68
N SER A 141 16.82 3.88 15.88
CA SER A 141 15.36 4.05 16.01
C SER A 141 14.71 2.76 16.54
N SER A 142 13.70 2.92 17.39
CA SER A 142 12.80 1.84 17.81
C SER A 142 11.57 1.71 16.90
N THR A 143 11.49 2.53 15.85
CA THR A 143 10.39 2.55 14.88
C THR A 143 10.89 2.13 13.51
N ASP A 144 9.96 1.79 12.62
CA ASP A 144 10.20 1.53 11.21
C ASP A 144 10.01 2.80 10.35
N ALA A 145 10.08 3.98 10.95
CA ALA A 145 9.92 5.24 10.22
C ALA A 145 11.17 5.55 9.36
N ILE A 146 10.92 6.04 8.15
CA ILE A 146 11.94 6.49 7.19
C ILE A 146 11.65 7.95 6.79
N PRO A 147 12.64 8.70 6.28
CA PRO A 147 12.39 10.05 5.78
C PRO A 147 11.25 10.08 4.76
N GLU A 148 10.44 11.13 4.80
CA GLU A 148 9.36 11.32 3.83
C GLU A 148 9.92 11.38 2.41
N MET A 149 9.12 10.87 1.46
CA MET A 149 9.51 10.76 0.05
C MET A 149 10.84 10.02 -0.16
N PHE A 150 11.22 9.12 0.75
CA PHE A 150 12.42 8.29 0.55
C PHE A 150 12.21 7.38 -0.66
N HIS A 151 13.20 7.44 -1.55
CA HIS A 151 13.19 6.86 -2.88
C HIS A 151 14.50 6.14 -3.14
N ILE A 152 14.41 4.94 -3.71
CA ILE A 152 15.54 4.11 -4.07
C ILE A 152 15.48 3.82 -5.57
N GLU A 153 16.56 4.13 -6.28
CA GLU A 153 16.81 3.65 -7.62
C GLU A 153 17.96 2.67 -7.60
N THR A 154 17.73 1.42 -7.99
CA THR A 154 18.77 0.38 -7.94
C THR A 154 18.74 -0.47 -9.21
N SER A 155 19.91 -0.97 -9.60
CA SER A 155 19.97 -1.93 -10.71
C SER A 155 19.34 -3.25 -10.30
N SER A 156 18.44 -3.77 -11.14
CA SER A 156 17.80 -5.08 -10.98
C SER A 156 17.71 -5.78 -12.32
N SER A 157 18.26 -7.00 -12.39
CA SER A 157 18.15 -7.88 -13.56
C SER A 157 16.88 -8.74 -13.56
N MET A 158 16.10 -8.71 -12.48
CA MET A 158 14.89 -9.51 -12.33
C MET A 158 13.70 -8.84 -13.02
N ASN A 159 12.84 -9.63 -13.68
CA ASN A 159 11.60 -9.14 -14.27
C ASN A 159 10.45 -9.10 -13.24
N LEU A 160 10.58 -8.19 -12.27
CA LEU A 160 9.64 -8.03 -11.16
C LEU A 160 8.26 -7.59 -11.67
N GLN A 161 7.20 -8.26 -11.20
CA GLN A 161 5.80 -7.90 -11.50
C GLN A 161 5.09 -7.23 -10.32
N ALA A 162 5.43 -7.66 -9.11
CA ALA A 162 4.93 -7.13 -7.85
C ALA A 162 6.04 -7.21 -6.79
N LEU A 163 6.02 -6.29 -5.83
CA LEU A 163 6.93 -6.26 -4.69
C LEU A 163 6.13 -6.16 -3.40
N VAL A 164 6.74 -6.55 -2.29
CA VAL A 164 6.16 -6.36 -0.95
C VAL A 164 7.16 -5.64 -0.07
N ASN A 165 6.75 -4.55 0.58
CA ASN A 165 7.46 -3.98 1.71
C ASN A 165 6.85 -4.53 2.99
N PHE A 166 7.66 -5.23 3.78
CA PHE A 166 7.24 -5.84 5.04
C PHE A 166 8.05 -5.28 6.20
N SER A 167 7.37 -4.78 7.22
CA SER A 167 8.01 -4.25 8.43
C SER A 167 8.39 -5.39 9.36
N THR A 168 9.63 -5.38 9.82
CA THR A 168 10.13 -6.37 10.78
C THR A 168 9.82 -6.01 12.24
N LEU A 169 9.04 -4.94 12.48
CA LEU A 169 8.65 -4.49 13.80
C LEU A 169 7.52 -5.36 14.37
N SER A 170 7.81 -6.12 15.42
CA SER A 170 6.89 -7.14 15.96
C SER A 170 5.61 -6.58 16.61
N GLY A 171 5.62 -5.34 17.10
CA GLY A 171 4.49 -4.72 17.80
C GLY A 171 3.50 -3.98 16.91
N TYR A 172 3.87 -3.71 15.66
CA TYR A 172 3.04 -3.04 14.67
C TYR A 172 3.39 -3.59 13.28
N PRO A 173 2.99 -4.82 12.96
CA PRO A 173 3.28 -5.41 11.66
C PRO A 173 2.65 -4.58 10.55
N LYS A 174 3.45 -4.33 9.51
CA LYS A 174 3.03 -3.63 8.30
C LYS A 174 3.40 -4.44 7.07
N PHE A 175 2.47 -4.51 6.12
CA PHE A 175 2.62 -5.18 4.85
C PHE A 175 2.03 -4.27 3.78
N VAL A 176 2.81 -3.90 2.76
CA VAL A 176 2.34 -3.10 1.62
C VAL A 176 2.78 -3.78 0.34
N ARG A 177 1.84 -4.03 -0.56
CA ARG A 177 2.10 -4.60 -1.88
C ARG A 177 2.18 -3.51 -2.95
N TYR A 178 3.27 -3.53 -3.70
CA TYR A 178 3.50 -2.64 -4.82
C TYR A 178 3.27 -3.36 -6.14
N LYS A 179 2.60 -2.69 -7.08
CA LYS A 179 2.45 -3.16 -8.46
C LYS A 179 3.35 -2.39 -9.41
N ARG A 180 3.86 -3.06 -10.45
CA ARG A 180 4.63 -2.40 -11.50
C ARG A 180 3.76 -1.42 -12.28
N MET A 181 4.21 -0.18 -12.41
CA MET A 181 3.58 0.90 -13.18
C MET A 181 4.61 1.62 -14.06
N LYS A 182 4.14 2.55 -14.90
CA LYS A 182 4.99 3.40 -15.75
C LYS A 182 5.54 4.63 -15.01
N SER A 183 4.84 5.04 -13.96
CA SER A 183 5.14 6.18 -13.09
C SER A 183 5.06 5.73 -11.64
N LEU A 184 5.76 6.46 -10.76
CA LEU A 184 5.59 6.28 -9.31
C LEU A 184 4.28 6.94 -8.88
N GLU A 185 3.38 6.09 -8.42
CA GLU A 185 2.09 6.37 -7.80
C GLU A 185 2.01 5.63 -6.46
N HIS A 186 0.95 5.89 -5.67
CA HIS A 186 0.69 5.14 -4.44
C HIS A 186 0.71 3.61 -4.70
N ASN A 187 1.41 2.86 -3.83
CA ASN A 187 1.59 1.41 -3.93
C ASN A 187 2.06 0.91 -5.31
N SER A 188 3.01 1.62 -5.89
CA SER A 188 3.62 1.21 -7.16
C SER A 188 5.13 1.32 -7.16
N PHE A 189 5.74 0.61 -8.11
CA PHE A 189 7.15 0.74 -8.44
C PHE A 189 7.32 0.83 -9.97
N VAL A 190 8.45 1.38 -10.41
CA VAL A 190 8.83 1.41 -11.82
C VAL A 190 10.03 0.49 -12.02
N LEU A 191 10.00 -0.33 -13.06
CA LEU A 191 11.15 -1.10 -13.52
C LEU A 191 11.32 -0.86 -15.01
N GLU A 192 12.37 -0.13 -15.36
CA GLU A 192 12.66 0.29 -16.73
C GLU A 192 14.16 0.22 -16.98
N ASN A 193 14.59 -0.37 -18.10
CA ASN A 193 16.01 -0.52 -18.45
C ASN A 193 16.86 -1.14 -17.33
N ASN A 194 16.32 -2.17 -16.65
CA ASN A 194 16.94 -2.83 -15.49
C ASN A 194 17.21 -1.92 -14.29
N ILE A 195 16.48 -0.79 -14.18
CA ILE A 195 16.52 0.08 -13.00
C ILE A 195 15.17 -0.03 -12.28
N LEU A 196 15.20 -0.58 -11.08
CA LEU A 196 14.10 -0.58 -10.13
C LEU A 196 14.06 0.78 -9.43
N ARG A 197 12.91 1.45 -9.48
CA ARG A 197 12.61 2.69 -8.77
C ARG A 197 11.44 2.41 -7.83
N ILE A 198 11.63 2.63 -6.53
CA ILE A 198 10.59 2.38 -5.51
C ILE A 198 10.69 3.39 -4.37
N SER A 199 9.53 3.80 -3.87
CA SER A 199 9.39 4.57 -2.63
C SER A 199 8.76 3.67 -1.57
N PRO A 200 9.56 3.01 -0.72
CA PRO A 200 9.02 2.20 0.38
C PRO A 200 8.23 3.09 1.35
N ALA A 201 7.21 2.52 1.99
CA ALA A 201 6.37 3.25 2.95
C ALA A 201 7.00 3.30 4.35
N PHE A 202 7.84 2.30 4.67
CA PHE A 202 8.51 2.15 5.95
C PHE A 202 9.80 1.33 5.81
N ALA A 203 10.61 1.33 6.86
CA ALA A 203 11.77 0.46 6.97
C ALA A 203 11.37 -1.01 7.21
N GLY A 204 12.22 -1.94 6.82
CA GLY A 204 11.95 -3.37 6.86
C GLY A 204 12.63 -4.06 5.69
N VAL A 205 11.92 -4.98 5.04
CA VAL A 205 12.42 -5.69 3.85
C VAL A 205 11.54 -5.43 2.64
N ILE A 206 12.15 -5.45 1.46
CA ILE A 206 11.47 -5.46 0.17
C ILE A 206 11.67 -6.85 -0.44
N LEU A 207 10.58 -7.55 -0.69
CA LEU A 207 10.53 -8.91 -1.21
C LEU A 207 10.01 -8.92 -2.65
N ASP A 208 10.43 -9.89 -3.46
CA ASP A 208 9.71 -10.23 -4.68
C ASP A 208 8.40 -10.92 -4.29
N ALA A 209 7.27 -10.37 -4.70
CA ALA A 209 5.96 -10.94 -4.37
C ALA A 209 5.76 -12.33 -5.00
N ALA A 210 6.54 -12.71 -6.03
CA ALA A 210 6.54 -14.07 -6.58
C ALA A 210 7.02 -15.13 -5.59
N GLN A 211 7.73 -14.73 -4.52
CA GLN A 211 8.14 -15.62 -3.43
C GLN A 211 7.03 -15.87 -2.40
N LEU A 212 5.87 -15.19 -2.52
CA LEU A 212 4.72 -15.35 -1.63
C LEU A 212 3.67 -16.22 -2.31
N ASN A 213 3.48 -17.42 -1.75
CA ASN A 213 2.45 -18.33 -2.24
C ASN A 213 1.16 -18.12 -1.45
N HIS A 214 0.06 -17.96 -2.18
CA HIS A 214 -1.30 -17.91 -1.65
C HIS A 214 -2.07 -19.12 -2.16
N GLN A 215 -2.66 -19.92 -1.27
CA GLN A 215 -3.24 -21.22 -1.65
C GLN A 215 -4.74 -21.18 -1.93
N ASN A 216 -5.45 -20.17 -1.45
CA ASN A 216 -6.92 -20.16 -1.43
C ASN A 216 -7.51 -19.05 -2.30
N GLN A 217 -8.83 -19.10 -2.55
CA GLN A 217 -9.57 -18.01 -3.20
C GLN A 217 -9.96 -16.88 -2.22
N TYR A 218 -9.66 -17.07 -0.93
CA TYR A 218 -9.91 -16.13 0.16
C TYR A 218 -8.60 -15.84 0.88
N ARG A 219 -8.50 -14.65 1.49
CA ARG A 219 -7.38 -14.22 2.31
C ARG A 219 -7.73 -14.41 3.77
N ASP A 220 -7.00 -15.29 4.45
CA ASP A 220 -7.07 -15.39 5.90
C ASP A 220 -5.97 -14.51 6.48
N ILE A 221 -6.36 -13.43 7.15
CA ILE A 221 -5.45 -12.39 7.64
C ILE A 221 -5.43 -12.45 9.16
N ARG A 222 -4.26 -12.73 9.73
CA ARG A 222 -4.06 -12.66 11.19
C ARG A 222 -4.21 -11.21 11.65
N ILE A 223 -5.04 -10.96 12.65
CA ILE A 223 -5.30 -9.62 13.19
C ILE A 223 -4.39 -9.32 14.38
N TYR A 224 -3.87 -8.09 14.42
CA TYR A 224 -3.05 -7.56 15.50
C TYR A 224 -3.60 -6.21 15.96
N ALA A 225 -3.40 -5.87 17.24
CA ALA A 225 -3.93 -4.63 17.83
C ALA A 225 -3.53 -3.37 17.09
N ASN A 226 -2.29 -3.34 16.59
CA ASN A 226 -1.84 -2.31 15.67
C ASN A 226 -1.35 -3.02 14.42
N MET A 227 -1.93 -2.72 13.26
CA MET A 227 -1.56 -3.37 12.01
C MET A 227 -1.85 -2.49 10.79
N LEU A 228 -1.04 -2.64 9.75
CA LEU A 228 -1.32 -2.14 8.41
C LEU A 228 -1.15 -3.32 7.45
N PHE A 229 -2.23 -3.78 6.86
CA PHE A 229 -2.18 -4.84 5.86
C PHE A 229 -2.77 -4.32 4.56
N ASP A 230 -1.90 -4.06 3.59
CA ASP A 230 -2.24 -3.54 2.28
C ASP A 230 -1.76 -4.51 1.20
N ASP A 231 -2.73 -5.21 0.63
CA ASP A 231 -2.52 -6.17 -0.46
C ASP A 231 -3.08 -5.63 -1.78
N TYR A 232 -2.84 -4.34 -2.04
CA TYR A 232 -3.13 -3.61 -3.27
C TYR A 232 -4.59 -3.29 -3.58
N ASP A 233 -5.51 -4.26 -3.49
CA ASP A 233 -6.95 -4.05 -3.69
C ASP A 233 -7.73 -3.90 -2.38
N LEU A 234 -7.10 -4.34 -1.28
CA LEU A 234 -7.60 -4.31 0.09
C LEU A 234 -6.52 -3.73 1.00
N GLU A 235 -6.90 -2.69 1.73
CA GLU A 235 -6.12 -2.14 2.84
C GLU A 235 -6.92 -2.29 4.13
N LEU A 236 -6.27 -2.84 5.16
CA LEU A 236 -6.82 -3.03 6.50
C LEU A 236 -5.91 -2.34 7.50
N TYR A 237 -6.48 -1.37 8.22
CA TYR A 237 -5.82 -0.64 9.28
C TYR A 237 -6.52 -0.97 10.60
N LEU A 238 -5.73 -1.29 11.61
CA LEU A 238 -6.21 -1.34 12.98
C LEU A 238 -5.22 -0.59 13.86
N GLN A 239 -5.75 0.30 14.69
CA GLN A 239 -5.00 0.98 15.73
C GLN A 239 -5.85 0.95 16.99
N ALA A 240 -5.59 -0.05 17.83
CA ALA A 240 -6.30 -0.25 19.08
C ALA A 240 -5.33 -0.08 20.25
N ASP A 241 -5.87 0.37 21.38
CA ASP A 241 -5.16 0.28 22.65
C ASP A 241 -4.80 -1.20 22.90
N SER A 242 -3.67 -1.45 23.57
CA SER A 242 -2.89 -2.71 23.64
C SER A 242 -3.62 -4.04 23.93
N THR A 243 -4.95 -4.03 24.11
CA THR A 243 -5.84 -5.15 24.44
C THR A 243 -6.72 -5.63 23.29
N ALA A 244 -6.42 -5.28 22.03
CA ALA A 244 -7.26 -5.74 20.92
C ALA A 244 -7.38 -7.28 20.87
N PRO A 245 -8.58 -7.83 20.64
CA PRO A 245 -8.75 -9.27 20.55
C PRO A 245 -7.98 -9.84 19.35
N THR A 246 -7.12 -10.82 19.59
CA THR A 246 -6.42 -11.54 18.52
C THR A 246 -7.40 -12.42 17.74
N GLY A 247 -7.16 -12.63 16.45
CA GLY A 247 -7.97 -13.54 15.65
C GLY A 247 -7.51 -13.61 14.20
N THR A 248 -8.32 -14.23 13.37
CA THR A 248 -8.10 -14.43 11.95
C THR A 248 -9.33 -13.96 11.19
N MET A 249 -9.15 -12.93 10.38
CA MET A 249 -10.20 -12.42 9.50
C MET A 249 -10.09 -13.06 8.13
N ARG A 250 -11.11 -13.80 7.73
CA ARG A 250 -11.28 -14.25 6.35
C ARG A 250 -11.91 -13.14 5.53
N VAL A 251 -11.26 -12.82 4.42
CA VAL A 251 -11.75 -11.91 3.40
C VAL A 251 -11.91 -12.68 2.10
N SER A 252 -13.12 -12.72 1.56
CA SER A 252 -13.40 -13.38 0.27
C SER A 252 -14.11 -12.43 -0.67
N GLN A 253 -13.84 -12.56 -1.97
CA GLN A 253 -14.48 -11.76 -3.02
C GLN A 253 -15.61 -12.56 -3.68
N LYS A 254 -16.72 -11.87 -3.96
CA LYS A 254 -17.90 -12.38 -4.64
C LYS A 254 -18.27 -11.45 -5.79
N ALA A 255 -18.93 -12.01 -6.81
CA ALA A 255 -19.43 -11.22 -7.94
C ALA A 255 -20.70 -10.42 -7.60
N SER A 256 -21.44 -10.85 -6.56
CA SER A 256 -22.68 -10.22 -6.10
C SER A 256 -22.89 -10.48 -4.60
N PHE A 257 -23.78 -9.73 -3.97
CA PHE A 257 -24.25 -10.01 -2.62
C PHE A 257 -25.04 -11.33 -2.58
N ASP A 258 -25.06 -11.98 -1.43
CA ASP A 258 -26.02 -13.04 -1.14
C ASP A 258 -27.39 -12.38 -0.96
N ASP A 259 -28.35 -12.77 -1.80
CA ASP A 259 -29.72 -12.24 -1.79
C ASP A 259 -30.76 -13.37 -1.62
N PRO A 260 -30.76 -14.06 -0.46
CA PRO A 260 -31.62 -15.23 -0.25
C PRO A 260 -33.12 -14.93 -0.31
N TYR A 261 -33.51 -13.66 -0.15
CA TYR A 261 -34.89 -13.19 -0.18
C TYR A 261 -35.22 -12.35 -1.42
N GLN A 262 -34.34 -12.33 -2.42
CA GLN A 262 -34.53 -11.64 -3.70
C GLN A 262 -34.79 -10.13 -3.58
N VAL A 263 -34.38 -9.49 -2.48
CA VAL A 263 -34.62 -8.07 -2.22
C VAL A 263 -33.87 -7.20 -3.23
N PHE A 264 -32.59 -7.51 -3.51
CA PHE A 264 -31.83 -6.76 -4.52
C PHE A 264 -32.35 -7.03 -5.92
N GLN A 265 -32.65 -8.28 -6.24
CA GLN A 265 -33.12 -8.66 -7.57
C GLN A 265 -34.49 -8.05 -7.91
N ASP A 266 -35.40 -7.97 -6.93
CA ASP A 266 -36.79 -7.57 -7.19
C ASP A 266 -37.05 -6.09 -6.92
N GLN A 267 -36.29 -5.44 -6.03
CA GLN A 267 -36.58 -4.07 -5.59
C GLN A 267 -35.59 -3.03 -6.14
N TYR A 268 -34.39 -3.41 -6.57
CA TYR A 268 -33.34 -2.47 -6.95
C TYR A 268 -32.75 -2.76 -8.34
N GLN A 269 -32.20 -1.74 -9.02
CA GLN A 269 -31.46 -1.92 -10.26
C GLN A 269 -29.97 -1.65 -10.05
N LEU A 270 -29.29 -2.55 -9.35
CA LEU A 270 -27.90 -2.34 -8.91
C LEU A 270 -26.87 -2.73 -9.98
N SER A 271 -25.92 -1.83 -10.21
CA SER A 271 -24.66 -2.10 -10.93
C SER A 271 -23.52 -2.19 -9.92
N MET A 272 -22.86 -3.35 -9.83
CA MET A 272 -21.65 -3.51 -9.01
C MET A 272 -20.50 -2.70 -9.61
N LEU A 273 -19.88 -1.82 -8.81
CA LEU A 273 -18.72 -1.00 -9.23
C LEU A 273 -17.39 -1.60 -8.75
N SER A 274 -17.44 -2.53 -7.81
CA SER A 274 -16.34 -3.33 -7.31
C SER A 274 -16.85 -4.75 -6.97
N PRO A 275 -15.95 -5.74 -6.80
CA PRO A 275 -16.34 -7.02 -6.20
C PRO A 275 -16.97 -6.80 -4.81
N VAL A 276 -17.88 -7.69 -4.43
CA VAL A 276 -18.40 -7.74 -3.06
C VAL A 276 -17.40 -8.46 -2.17
N TYR A 277 -17.04 -7.86 -1.04
CA TYR A 277 -16.10 -8.41 -0.07
C TYR A 277 -16.85 -8.94 1.15
N ASP A 278 -16.71 -10.22 1.44
CA ASP A 278 -17.26 -10.87 2.63
C ASP A 278 -16.18 -10.95 3.71
N PHE A 279 -16.41 -10.27 4.84
CA PHE A 279 -15.51 -10.22 5.98
C PHE A 279 -16.07 -11.06 7.13
N ARG A 280 -15.29 -12.03 7.58
CA ARG A 280 -15.68 -12.92 8.69
C ARG A 280 -14.52 -13.15 9.64
N MET A 281 -14.79 -13.08 10.94
CA MET A 281 -13.85 -13.60 11.94
C MET A 281 -14.03 -15.11 12.07
N LEU A 282 -12.94 -15.87 11.98
CA LEU A 282 -12.99 -17.34 12.03
C LEU A 282 -12.93 -17.90 13.45
N ASP A 283 -12.22 -17.21 14.34
CA ASP A 283 -11.81 -17.70 15.66
C ASP A 283 -12.10 -16.69 16.78
N ASN A 284 -12.82 -15.59 16.47
CA ASN A 284 -13.15 -14.55 17.44
C ASN A 284 -14.41 -13.76 17.05
N GLU A 285 -15.59 -14.27 17.44
CA GLU A 285 -16.88 -13.67 17.08
C GLU A 285 -17.15 -12.34 17.79
N GLN A 286 -16.54 -12.10 18.96
CA GLN A 286 -16.68 -10.88 19.76
C GLN A 286 -15.72 -9.76 19.34
N PHE A 287 -14.92 -9.97 18.28
CA PHE A 287 -13.94 -8.99 17.81
C PHE A 287 -14.55 -7.60 17.58
N PHE A 288 -15.73 -7.55 16.95
CA PHE A 288 -16.41 -6.31 16.60
C PHE A 288 -17.04 -5.57 17.79
N ASP A 289 -17.12 -6.19 18.97
CA ASP A 289 -17.62 -5.55 20.19
C ASP A 289 -16.64 -4.50 20.75
N SER A 290 -15.38 -4.56 20.32
CA SER A 290 -14.30 -3.76 20.89
C SER A 290 -13.34 -3.16 19.85
N CYS A 291 -13.42 -3.59 18.59
CA CYS A 291 -12.53 -3.17 17.52
C CYS A 291 -13.30 -3.01 16.21
N GLN A 292 -13.04 -1.91 15.51
CA GLN A 292 -13.59 -1.65 14.18
C GLN A 292 -12.42 -1.32 13.25
N PRO A 293 -11.93 -2.30 12.47
CA PRO A 293 -10.88 -2.04 11.49
C PRO A 293 -11.33 -1.00 10.48
N TYR A 294 -10.43 -0.09 10.14
CA TYR A 294 -10.62 0.80 9.02
C TYR A 294 -10.19 0.08 7.74
N VAL A 295 -11.10 0.01 6.78
CA VAL A 295 -10.95 -0.73 5.53
C VAL A 295 -10.92 0.27 4.38
N ARG A 296 -9.94 0.14 3.48
CA ARG A 296 -9.96 0.81 2.18
C ARG A 296 -9.97 -0.22 1.07
N LEU A 297 -10.85 -0.04 0.10
CA LEU A 297 -11.01 -0.94 -1.03
C LEU A 297 -10.86 -0.14 -2.31
N LYS A 298 -10.05 -0.65 -3.23
CA LYS A 298 -9.71 0.08 -4.46
C LYS A 298 -10.89 0.15 -5.42
N GLN A 299 -11.12 1.33 -6.00
CA GLN A 299 -12.17 1.59 -6.98
C GLN A 299 -11.62 2.28 -8.23
N ASN A 300 -12.13 1.89 -9.40
CA ASN A 300 -11.66 2.42 -10.69
C ASN A 300 -12.50 3.58 -11.24
N GLN A 301 -13.65 3.90 -10.63
CA GLN A 301 -14.60 4.89 -11.17
C GLN A 301 -15.22 5.77 -10.09
N ARG A 302 -15.43 7.04 -10.42
CA ARG A 302 -16.12 8.03 -9.59
C ARG A 302 -17.52 8.24 -10.18
N THR A 303 -18.52 7.63 -9.57
CA THR A 303 -19.94 7.78 -9.89
C THR A 303 -20.72 7.94 -8.59
N ASP A 304 -22.02 8.22 -8.66
CA ASP A 304 -22.90 8.20 -7.47
C ASP A 304 -22.86 6.81 -6.86
N ASN A 305 -22.06 6.67 -5.81
CA ASN A 305 -21.70 5.40 -5.19
C ASN A 305 -22.57 5.19 -3.95
N LEU A 306 -23.07 3.98 -3.77
CA LEU A 306 -23.67 3.52 -2.53
C LEU A 306 -22.83 2.36 -2.01
N LEU A 307 -22.39 2.44 -0.77
CA LEU A 307 -21.83 1.28 -0.08
C LEU A 307 -22.98 0.51 0.55
N PHE A 308 -23.22 -0.71 0.09
CA PHE A 308 -24.11 -1.64 0.78
C PHE A 308 -23.32 -2.55 1.71
N SER A 309 -23.90 -2.83 2.87
CA SER A 309 -23.57 -3.99 3.68
C SER A 309 -24.73 -4.97 3.72
N VAL A 310 -24.42 -6.26 3.68
CA VAL A 310 -25.39 -7.36 3.78
C VAL A 310 -24.91 -8.34 4.83
N SER A 311 -25.70 -8.53 5.86
CA SER A 311 -25.48 -9.57 6.86
C SER A 311 -26.62 -10.58 6.79
N ASN A 312 -26.31 -11.87 6.89
CA ASN A 312 -27.28 -12.96 6.87
C ASN A 312 -26.99 -13.99 7.97
N ASP A 313 -26.40 -13.55 9.09
CA ASP A 313 -26.16 -14.42 10.25
C ASP A 313 -27.44 -14.56 11.08
N ASP A 314 -27.62 -13.73 12.12
CA ASP A 314 -28.79 -13.85 13.00
C ASP A 314 -30.07 -13.32 12.32
N TYR A 315 -29.93 -12.29 11.50
CA TYR A 315 -31.02 -11.68 10.73
C TYR A 315 -30.48 -11.18 9.38
N TYR A 316 -31.27 -11.34 8.32
CA TYR A 316 -30.95 -10.74 7.03
C TYR A 316 -31.12 -9.24 7.10
N ARG A 317 -30.02 -8.48 6.96
CA ARG A 317 -30.00 -7.02 7.05
C ARG A 317 -29.25 -6.42 5.87
N ILE A 318 -29.83 -5.37 5.32
CA ILE A 318 -29.24 -4.55 4.27
C ILE A 318 -29.10 -3.12 4.82
N TYR A 319 -27.89 -2.57 4.78
CA TYR A 319 -27.66 -1.16 5.12
C TYR A 319 -26.95 -0.44 3.99
N SER A 320 -27.42 0.76 3.64
CA SER A 320 -26.67 1.67 2.79
C SER A 320 -25.97 2.72 3.63
N TYR A 321 -24.71 2.99 3.32
CA TYR A 321 -23.93 4.05 3.91
C TYR A 321 -23.88 5.24 2.93
N PRO A 322 -24.18 6.46 3.36
CA PRO A 322 -23.97 7.65 2.53
C PRO A 322 -22.47 7.95 2.39
N GLU A 323 -22.10 8.60 1.28
CA GLU A 323 -20.76 9.16 1.09
C GLU A 323 -20.61 10.45 1.92
N ALA A 324 -19.48 10.58 2.61
CA ALA A 324 -19.06 11.76 3.34
C ALA A 324 -17.58 12.09 3.06
N ASP A 325 -17.13 13.27 3.48
CA ASP A 325 -15.73 13.70 3.30
C ASP A 325 -14.74 12.78 4.04
N GLU A 326 -15.16 12.27 5.20
CA GLU A 326 -14.43 11.33 6.04
C GLU A 326 -15.30 10.12 6.34
N ALA A 327 -14.65 8.96 6.45
CA ALA A 327 -15.33 7.73 6.85
C ALA A 327 -15.55 7.73 8.37
N ASP A 328 -16.71 7.26 8.80
CA ASP A 328 -17.02 7.05 10.20
C ASP A 328 -17.81 5.73 10.37
N ALA A 329 -18.45 5.54 11.53
CA ALA A 329 -19.22 4.33 11.81
C ALA A 329 -20.50 4.19 10.95
N TRP A 330 -20.95 5.27 10.30
CA TRP A 330 -22.23 5.38 9.61
C TRP A 330 -22.10 5.86 8.15
N SER A 331 -20.94 6.34 7.74
CA SER A 331 -20.67 6.90 6.43
C SER A 331 -19.37 6.34 5.87
N PHE A 332 -19.29 6.23 4.55
CA PHE A 332 -18.05 5.89 3.86
C PHE A 332 -17.47 7.14 3.20
N SER A 333 -16.17 7.15 2.93
CA SER A 333 -15.55 8.20 2.13
C SER A 333 -14.93 7.63 0.86
N HIS A 334 -14.76 8.48 -0.14
CA HIS A 334 -14.03 8.13 -1.36
C HIS A 334 -12.86 9.11 -1.57
N SER A 335 -11.65 8.61 -1.36
CA SER A 335 -10.41 9.40 -1.52
C SER A 335 -9.31 8.56 -2.15
N GLU A 336 -8.50 9.20 -2.99
CA GLU A 336 -7.30 8.58 -3.60
C GLU A 336 -7.57 7.28 -4.37
N GLY A 337 -8.77 7.16 -4.97
CA GLY A 337 -9.17 5.95 -5.71
C GLY A 337 -9.54 4.77 -4.82
N HIS A 338 -9.85 5.01 -3.55
CA HIS A 338 -10.36 4.03 -2.61
C HIS A 338 -11.67 4.51 -2.02
N PHE A 339 -12.59 3.58 -1.78
CA PHE A 339 -13.65 3.81 -0.82
C PHE A 339 -13.21 3.27 0.53
N ALA A 340 -13.58 3.99 1.58
CA ALA A 340 -13.09 3.73 2.91
C ALA A 340 -14.22 3.74 3.94
N PHE A 341 -14.19 2.80 4.87
CA PHE A 341 -15.22 2.64 5.90
C PHE A 341 -14.67 1.88 7.10
N TYR A 342 -15.32 2.03 8.26
CA TYR A 342 -15.06 1.19 9.41
C TYR A 342 -15.89 -0.07 9.33
N LEU A 343 -15.27 -1.23 9.53
CA LEU A 343 -15.94 -2.53 9.53
C LEU A 343 -16.61 -2.75 10.90
N PRO A 344 -17.93 -2.58 11.04
CA PRO A 344 -18.57 -2.54 12.37
C PRO A 344 -19.06 -3.93 12.82
N TYR A 345 -19.15 -4.89 11.90
CA TYR A 345 -19.62 -6.25 12.12
C TYR A 345 -19.23 -7.14 10.94
N LYS A 346 -19.42 -8.46 11.10
CA LYS A 346 -19.29 -9.46 10.03
C LYS A 346 -20.40 -9.29 8.98
N ALA A 347 -20.01 -8.98 7.74
CA ALA A 347 -20.94 -8.75 6.63
C ALA A 347 -20.22 -8.79 5.28
N GLN A 348 -21.03 -8.80 4.23
CA GLN A 348 -20.63 -8.53 2.85
C GLN A 348 -20.71 -7.04 2.59
N PHE A 349 -19.70 -6.46 1.97
CA PHE A 349 -19.63 -5.05 1.62
C PHE A 349 -19.35 -4.90 0.13
N GLY A 350 -20.05 -4.00 -0.54
CA GLY A 350 -19.86 -3.77 -1.97
C GLY A 350 -20.31 -2.38 -2.36
N ILE A 351 -19.57 -1.78 -3.28
CA ILE A 351 -19.96 -0.50 -3.87
C ILE A 351 -20.84 -0.79 -5.07
N VAL A 352 -22.01 -0.17 -5.07
CA VAL A 352 -22.96 -0.25 -6.16
C VAL A 352 -23.35 1.14 -6.62
N ARG A 353 -23.89 1.18 -7.83
CA ARG A 353 -24.72 2.27 -8.31
C ARG A 353 -26.13 1.73 -8.47
N ASP A 354 -27.11 2.40 -7.86
CA ASP A 354 -28.50 2.16 -8.26
C ASP A 354 -28.80 2.97 -9.52
N ASN A 355 -29.18 2.28 -10.59
CA ASN A 355 -29.51 2.90 -11.86
C ASN A 355 -30.93 3.47 -11.89
N GLN A 356 -31.77 3.07 -10.93
CA GLN A 356 -33.13 3.57 -10.77
C GLN A 356 -33.45 3.77 -9.27
N PRO A 357 -32.83 4.79 -8.62
CA PRO A 357 -33.16 5.13 -7.24
C PRO A 357 -34.66 5.43 -7.12
N HIS A 358 -35.27 4.92 -6.06
CA HIS A 358 -36.69 5.11 -5.78
C HIS A 358 -36.89 5.44 -4.31
N ASP A 359 -37.80 6.37 -4.04
CA ASP A 359 -38.10 6.85 -2.68
C ASP A 359 -39.28 6.10 -2.05
N SER A 360 -39.90 5.19 -2.80
CA SER A 360 -41.05 4.40 -2.37
C SER A 360 -41.09 3.05 -3.09
N SER A 361 -41.38 1.99 -2.34
CA SER A 361 -41.68 0.67 -2.88
C SER A 361 -43.10 0.26 -2.50
N SER A 362 -43.83 -0.34 -3.44
CA SER A 362 -45.17 -0.86 -3.21
C SER A 362 -45.23 -2.33 -3.60
N VAL A 363 -45.46 -3.20 -2.63
CA VAL A 363 -45.63 -4.64 -2.87
C VAL A 363 -47.09 -5.03 -2.64
N THR A 364 -47.64 -5.82 -3.56
CA THR A 364 -48.96 -6.42 -3.39
C THR A 364 -48.82 -7.67 -2.54
N ILE A 365 -49.38 -7.62 -1.34
CA ILE A 365 -49.24 -8.69 -0.36
C ILE A 365 -50.18 -9.86 -0.71
N SER A 366 -49.63 -11.06 -0.86
CA SER A 366 -50.39 -12.30 -1.11
C SER A 366 -50.14 -13.33 -0.01
N LYS A 367 -51.16 -14.12 0.37
CA LYS A 367 -51.18 -14.98 1.58
C LYS A 367 -50.24 -16.20 1.57
N VAL A 368 -49.27 -16.26 0.68
CA VAL A 368 -48.59 -17.52 0.33
C VAL A 368 -47.16 -17.61 0.87
N SER A 369 -46.53 -16.50 1.23
CA SER A 369 -45.15 -16.45 1.76
C SER A 369 -44.87 -15.16 2.54
N ASP A 370 -43.81 -15.17 3.35
CA ASP A 370 -43.26 -13.96 3.97
C ASP A 370 -42.82 -12.96 2.89
N ILE A 371 -42.92 -11.67 3.21
CA ILE A 371 -42.49 -10.59 2.31
C ILE A 371 -41.40 -9.77 2.99
N HIS A 372 -40.28 -9.63 2.30
CA HIS A 372 -39.16 -8.80 2.72
C HIS A 372 -39.15 -7.52 1.89
N LEU A 373 -39.21 -6.38 2.56
CA LEU A 373 -39.17 -5.06 1.94
C LEU A 373 -37.96 -4.30 2.45
N SER A 374 -37.25 -3.62 1.56
CA SER A 374 -36.15 -2.73 1.91
C SER A 374 -36.27 -1.41 1.16
N LEU A 375 -36.15 -0.33 1.91
CA LEU A 375 -35.77 1.00 1.44
C LEU A 375 -34.42 1.29 2.11
N TYR A 376 -33.58 2.14 1.51
CA TYR A 376 -32.19 2.41 1.92
C TYR A 376 -31.93 2.66 3.43
N GLN A 377 -32.98 2.89 4.23
CA GLN A 377 -32.91 3.13 5.67
C GLN A 377 -33.97 2.36 6.49
N ALA A 378 -34.79 1.51 5.87
CA ALA A 378 -35.85 0.76 6.54
C ALA A 378 -36.02 -0.62 5.93
N GLN A 379 -35.95 -1.65 6.76
CA GLN A 379 -36.26 -3.03 6.37
C GLN A 379 -37.47 -3.49 7.17
N ALA A 380 -38.43 -4.11 6.51
CA ALA A 380 -39.59 -4.68 7.16
C ALA A 380 -39.76 -6.13 6.69
N VAL A 381 -40.02 -7.02 7.64
CA VAL A 381 -40.42 -8.40 7.38
C VAL A 381 -41.87 -8.55 7.79
N PHE A 382 -42.72 -8.95 6.86
CA PHE A 382 -44.12 -9.20 7.12
C PHE A 382 -44.35 -10.72 7.16
N PRO A 383 -44.51 -11.33 8.36
CA PRO A 383 -44.78 -12.75 8.46
C PRO A 383 -46.10 -13.10 7.78
N ALA A 384 -46.14 -14.23 7.08
CA ALA A 384 -47.27 -14.68 6.29
C ALA A 384 -48.58 -14.79 7.10
N GLU A 385 -48.47 -15.05 8.42
CA GLU A 385 -49.59 -15.12 9.35
C GLU A 385 -50.27 -13.76 9.63
N TYR A 386 -49.56 -12.64 9.44
CA TYR A 386 -50.10 -11.28 9.57
C TYR A 386 -50.55 -10.68 8.23
N ILE A 387 -50.31 -11.36 7.11
CA ILE A 387 -50.72 -10.92 5.77
C ILE A 387 -52.25 -10.95 5.63
N GLY A 388 -52.86 -9.75 5.62
CA GLY A 388 -54.32 -9.57 5.52
C GLY A 388 -55.08 -9.62 6.85
N ASN A 389 -54.36 -9.54 7.99
CA ASN A 389 -54.89 -9.38 9.33
C ASN A 389 -54.38 -8.05 9.93
N GLU A 390 -55.01 -7.54 11.01
CA GLU A 390 -54.49 -6.35 11.72
C GLU A 390 -53.13 -6.68 12.37
N LEU A 391 -52.12 -5.85 12.11
CA LEU A 391 -50.82 -5.95 12.78
C LEU A 391 -50.99 -5.58 14.27
N PRO A 392 -50.42 -6.35 15.22
CA PRO A 392 -50.40 -5.97 16.62
C PRO A 392 -49.68 -4.62 16.78
N MET A 393 -50.21 -3.71 17.61
CA MET A 393 -49.49 -2.49 17.96
C MET A 393 -48.13 -2.84 18.58
N GLY A 394 -47.04 -2.42 17.92
CA GLY A 394 -45.66 -2.59 18.40
C GLY A 394 -44.85 -3.71 17.74
N ALA A 395 -45.25 -4.22 16.57
CA ALA A 395 -44.35 -5.01 15.73
C ALA A 395 -43.39 -4.06 14.98
N ASP A 396 -42.11 -4.09 15.34
CA ASP A 396 -41.00 -3.44 14.61
C ASP A 396 -40.57 -4.29 13.40
#